data_AF-A0A929SAN9-F1
#
_entry.id   AF-A0A929SAN9-F1
#
_cell.length_a   1.000
_cell.length_b   1.000
_cell.length_c   1.000
_cell.angle_alpha   90.00
_cell.angle_beta   90.00
_cell.angle_gamma   90.00
#
_symmetry.space_group_name_H-M   'P 1'
#
loop_
_entity.id
_entity.type
_entity.pdbx_description
1 polymer ?
#
loop_
_entity_poly.entity_id
_entity_poly.type
_entity_poly.pdbx_seq_one_letter_code
_entity_poly.pdbx_strand_id
1 'polypeptide(L)' 'MIVGTTENNIPFYVKQGFDKYLKTVKNFFVDNYNEELFDGDLKCSDMYYYEKFLKK' A
#
# COMPACT_ATOMS: atom_id res chain seq x y z
N MET A 1 9.92 0.08 10.60
CA MET A 1 9.74 -0.81 9.42
C MET A 1 8.68 -0.19 8.53
N ILE A 2 8.87 -0.19 7.20
CA ILE A 2 7.94 0.42 6.23
C ILE A 2 7.35 -0.68 5.36
N VAL A 3 6.08 -0.55 4.98
CA VAL A 3 5.41 -1.40 3.99
C VAL A 3 4.74 -0.53 2.94
N GLY A 4 4.83 -0.93 1.67
CA GLY A 4 4.01 -0.43 0.58
C GLY A 4 2.87 -1.42 0.31
N THR A 5 1.64 -0.94 0.16
CA THR A 5 0.45 -1.78 -0.05
C THR A 5 -0.53 -1.16 -1.04
N THR A 6 -1.42 -2.00 -1.59
CA THR A 6 -2.64 -1.57 -2.29
C THR A 6 -3.70 -1.12 -1.29
N GLU A 7 -4.69 -0.36 -1.78
CA GLU A 7 -5.76 0.23 -0.96
C GLU A 7 -6.56 -0.83 -0.16
N ASN A 8 -7.01 -1.90 -0.81
CA ASN A 8 -7.79 -2.97 -0.17
C ASN A 8 -7.02 -3.72 0.93
N ASN A 9 -5.69 -3.71 0.88
CA ASN A 9 -4.84 -4.37 1.87
C ASN A 9 -4.46 -3.47 3.07
N ILE A 10 -4.78 -2.17 3.04
CA ILE A 10 -4.50 -1.25 4.16
C ILE A 10 -5.07 -1.78 5.49
N PRO A 11 -6.35 -2.23 5.59
CA PRO A 11 -6.91 -2.72 6.85
C PRO A 11 -6.15 -3.92 7.43
N PHE A 12 -5.58 -4.79 6.59
CA PHE A 12 -4.75 -5.89 7.03
C PHE A 12 -3.46 -5.38 7.69
N TYR A 13 -2.73 -4.47 7.03
CA TYR A 13 -1.46 -3.95 7.56
C TYR A 13 -1.64 -3.08 8.81
N VAL A 14 -2.73 -2.30 8.89
CA VAL A 14 -3.08 -1.55 10.11
C VAL A 14 -3.30 -2.50 11.29
N LYS A 15 -4.02 -3.62 11.09
CA LYS A 15 -4.18 -4.65 12.14
C LYS A 15 -2.86 -5.29 12.57
N GLN A 16 -1.85 -5.33 11.70
CA GLN A 16 -0.49 -5.81 12.00
C GLN A 16 0.43 -4.74 12.62
N GLY A 17 -0.12 -3.57 12.94
CA GLY A 17 0.56 -2.46 13.61
C GLY A 17 1.24 -1.46 12.68
N PHE A 18 1.06 -1.54 11.35
CA PHE A 18 1.48 -0.50 10.42
C PHE A 18 0.40 0.57 10.31
N ASP A 19 0.24 1.36 11.38
CA ASP A 19 -0.85 2.34 11.54
C ASP A 19 -0.42 3.78 11.24
N LYS A 20 0.87 4.06 11.10
CA LYS A 20 1.36 5.39 10.76
C LYS A 20 1.52 5.55 9.25
N TYR A 21 0.62 6.33 8.64
CA TYR A 21 0.72 6.72 7.24
C TYR A 21 1.99 7.55 6.99
N LEU A 22 2.71 7.23 5.90
CA LEU A 22 3.92 7.92 5.48
C LEU A 22 3.68 8.77 4.23
N LYS A 23 3.24 8.13 3.14
CA LYS A 23 2.96 8.78 1.86
C LYS A 23 2.18 7.86 0.92
N THR A 24 1.56 8.45 -0.09
CA THR A 24 1.03 7.76 -1.27
C THR A 24 1.82 8.17 -2.50
N VAL A 25 2.21 7.20 -3.31
CA VAL A 25 2.78 7.44 -4.64
C VAL A 25 1.66 7.21 -5.65
N LYS A 26 1.20 8.29 -6.26
CA LYS A 26 0.12 8.25 -7.25
C LYS A 26 0.57 7.53 -8.52
N ASN A 27 -0.34 6.75 -9.12
CA ASN A 27 -0.13 5.99 -10.35
C ASN A 27 1.06 5.01 -10.34
N PHE A 28 1.62 4.68 -9.18
CA PHE A 28 2.77 3.79 -9.08
C PHE A 28 2.58 2.49 -9.88
N PHE A 29 1.43 1.85 -9.78
CA PHE A 29 1.19 0.59 -10.49
C PHE A 29 0.99 0.80 -11.99
N VAL A 30 0.37 1.90 -12.40
CA VAL A 30 0.17 2.25 -13.83
C VAL A 30 1.50 2.60 -14.51
N ASP A 31 2.37 3.30 -13.79
CA ASP A 31 3.65 3.79 -14.34
C ASP A 31 4.73 2.70 -14.38
N ASN A 32 4.62 1.66 -13.52
CA ASN A 32 5.66 0.64 -13.34
C ASN A 32 5.28 -0.74 -13.91
N TYR A 33 4.03 -0.96 -14.30
CA TYR A 33 3.56 -2.23 -14.86
C TYR A 33 2.85 -1.98 -16.19
N ASN A 34 3.14 -2.84 -17.17
CA ASN A 34 2.52 -2.74 -18.50
C ASN A 34 1.05 -3.22 -18.51
N GLU A 35 0.69 -4.07 -17.56
CA GLU A 35 -0.65 -4.63 -17.42
C GLU A 35 -1.42 -3.91 -16.32
N GLU A 36 -2.74 -3.81 -16.49
CA GLU A 36 -3.61 -3.29 -15.46
C GLU A 36 -3.73 -4.30 -14.31
N LEU A 37 -3.46 -3.82 -13.09
CA LEU A 37 -3.56 -4.63 -11.88
C LEU A 37 -4.91 -4.38 -11.20
N PHE A 38 -5.57 -5.46 -10.77
CA PHE A 38 -6.84 -5.42 -10.07
C PHE A 38 -6.78 -6.22 -8.77
N ASP A 39 -7.40 -5.69 -7.72
CA ASP A 39 -7.59 -6.33 -6.42
C ASP A 39 -9.11 -6.44 -6.19
N GLY A 40 -9.68 -7.57 -6.62
CA GLY A 40 -11.13 -7.70 -6.81
C GLY A 40 -11.61 -6.79 -7.95
N ASP A 41 -12.64 -5.98 -7.69
CA ASP A 41 -13.18 -5.03 -8.66
C ASP A 41 -12.41 -3.69 -8.68
N LEU A 42 -11.44 -3.50 -7.77
CA LEU A 42 -10.68 -2.25 -7.67
C LEU A 42 -9.44 -2.30 -8.57
N LYS A 43 -9.31 -1.34 -9.48
CA LYS A 43 -8.07 -1.11 -10.22
C LYS A 43 -7.00 -0.52 -9.31
N CYS A 44 -5.89 -1.22 -9.15
CA CYS A 44 -4.73 -0.75 -8.38
C CYS A 44 -3.97 0.30 -9.21
N SER A 45 -4.06 1.57 -8.81
CA SER A 45 -3.28 2.66 -9.42
C SER A 45 -2.18 3.17 -8.49
N ASP A 46 -2.51 3.39 -7.23
CA ASP A 46 -1.65 4.07 -6.25
C ASP A 46 -0.98 3.11 -5.28
N MET A 47 0.23 3.44 -4.82
CA MET A 47 0.94 2.71 -3.77
C MET A 47 0.89 3.49 -2.45
N TYR A 48 0.47 2.84 -1.36
CA TYR A 48 0.32 3.45 -0.04
C TYR A 48 1.40 2.94 0.92
N TYR A 49 2.15 3.86 1.53
CA TYR A 49 3.21 3.53 2.46
C TYR A 49 2.79 3.79 3.91
N TYR A 50 2.95 2.77 4.75
CA TYR A 50 2.74 2.84 6.19
C TYR A 50 4.00 2.39 6.93
N GLU A 51 4.21 2.90 8.13
CA GLU A 51 5.29 2.49 9.00
C GLU A 51 4.79 1.93 10.32
N LYS A 52 5.56 0.99 10.88
CA LYS A 52 5.44 0.56 12.26
C LYS A 52 6.76 0.69 13.00
N PHE A 53 6.68 1.09 14.26
CA PHE A 53 7.82 1.08 15.16
C PHE A 53 8.06 -0.36 15.65
N LEU A 54 9.27 -0.85 15.45
CA LEU A 54 9.72 -2.08 16.09
C LEU A 54 10.37 -1.69 17.42
N LYS A 55 9.87 -2.23 18.53
CA LYS A 55 10.61 -2.15 19.81
C LYS A 55 11.86 -3.03 19.67
N LYS A 56 13.02 -2.48 20.03
CA LYS A 56 14.29 -3.21 20.06
C LYS A 56 14.26 -4.31 21.11
#